data_AF-A0A372YRR9-F1
#
_entry.id   AF-A0A372YRR9-F1
#
_cell.length_a   1.000
_cell.length_b   1.000
_cell.length_c   1.000
_cell.angle_alpha   90.00
_cell.angle_beta   90.00
_cell.angle_gamma   90.00
#
_symmetry.space_group_name_H-M   'P 1'
#
loop_
_entity.id
_entity.type
_entity.pdbx_description
1 polymer ?
#
loop_
_entity_poly.entity_id
_entity_poly.type
_entity_poly.pdbx_seq_one_letter_code
_entity_poly.pdbx_strand_id
1 'polypeptide(L)'
;MKKKVLFAAMLSATLLGATQAVKAHPGRTDGNGCHTCRTNCEKWGLAYGEYHCHNGNSSASSSNSSSNQTKPSTNTTTNSYTTSKPTVTKPKIDYKAIGKKEGYAAKIKEPNRNLKNIKYKYKDSNYRSAFDKAFLQAEKELRKKSETLAKQNGEKDAVTTEKYQLATLPKNIIKEVYTKHYKEAYDAKEKLKLNEIYAMADKDAFTNIYNEEEAKRSFDLKKFSKHYISEYNTYRENYIKEKKNFLEMSKTNGKEDAKEHEGKNYQFLDSVKDTKFYKEAKAAYDASYDDNLVEVSPIESAIILGVFIIIIYVIVRKIKKIIKRRKLAKG
;
A
#
# COMPACT_ATOMS: atom_id res chain seq x y z
N MET A 1 47.95 -33.48 14.17
CA MET A 1 46.53 -33.47 13.72
C MET A 1 45.89 -32.09 13.78
N LYS A 2 46.18 -31.24 14.78
CA LYS A 2 45.57 -29.90 14.95
C LYS A 2 45.87 -28.86 13.84
N LYS A 3 46.98 -28.98 13.09
CA LYS A 3 47.35 -28.05 12.01
C LYS A 3 46.73 -28.38 10.64
N LYS A 4 46.28 -29.63 10.42
CA LYS A 4 45.61 -30.04 9.17
C LYS A 4 44.09 -29.74 9.20
N VAL A 5 43.50 -29.65 10.40
CA VAL A 5 42.09 -29.26 10.60
C VAL A 5 41.87 -27.77 10.32
N LEU A 6 42.84 -26.90 10.65
CA LEU A 6 42.75 -25.47 10.33
C LEU A 6 42.78 -25.18 8.83
N PHE A 7 43.58 -25.92 8.05
CA PHE A 7 43.64 -25.73 6.60
C PHE A 7 42.39 -26.24 5.86
N ALA A 8 41.77 -27.33 6.34
CA ALA A 8 40.51 -27.83 5.78
C ALA A 8 39.31 -26.92 6.11
N ALA A 9 39.30 -26.28 7.29
CA ALA A 9 38.27 -25.30 7.65
C ALA A 9 38.38 -24.01 6.83
N MET A 10 39.59 -23.58 6.47
CA MET A 10 39.83 -22.36 5.70
C MET A 10 39.50 -22.52 4.20
N LEU A 11 39.67 -23.72 3.64
CA LEU A 11 39.34 -24.05 2.24
C LEU A 11 37.84 -24.31 2.02
N SER A 12 37.13 -24.81 3.05
CA SER A 12 35.68 -25.00 3.01
C SER A 12 34.91 -23.66 3.12
N ALA A 13 35.50 -22.67 3.79
CA ALA A 13 34.93 -21.32 3.92
C ALA A 13 34.99 -20.49 2.62
N THR A 14 35.88 -20.83 1.67
CA THR A 14 36.03 -20.10 0.40
C THR A 14 35.06 -20.55 -0.68
N LEU A 15 34.45 -21.74 -0.55
CA LEU A 15 33.54 -22.31 -1.56
C LEU A 15 32.05 -21.98 -1.32
N LEU A 16 31.70 -21.41 -0.16
CA LEU A 16 30.33 -20.92 0.13
C LEU A 16 30.10 -19.47 -0.35
N GLY A 17 31.12 -18.80 -0.92
CA GLY A 17 31.06 -17.39 -1.33
C GLY A 17 30.45 -17.09 -2.71
N ALA A 18 29.91 -18.09 -3.40
CA ALA A 18 29.36 -17.93 -4.75
C ALA A 18 27.84 -18.19 -4.81
N THR A 19 27.07 -17.64 -3.87
CA THR A 19 25.65 -17.37 -4.15
C THR A 19 25.58 -16.01 -4.82
N GLN A 20 25.54 -16.01 -6.15
CA GLN A 20 25.14 -14.81 -6.89
C GLN A 20 23.77 -14.41 -6.35
N ALA A 21 23.66 -13.22 -5.79
CA ALA A 21 22.39 -12.64 -5.40
C ALA A 21 21.53 -12.51 -6.66
N VAL A 22 20.67 -13.50 -6.89
CA VAL A 22 19.59 -13.36 -7.86
C VAL A 22 18.72 -12.25 -7.29
N LYS A 23 18.79 -11.07 -7.92
CA LYS A 23 17.95 -9.92 -7.59
C LYS A 23 16.50 -10.25 -7.94
N ALA A 24 15.86 -11.04 -7.08
CA ALA A 24 14.42 -11.23 -7.13
C ALA A 24 13.75 -9.88 -6.84
N HIS A 25 12.96 -9.40 -7.78
CA HIS A 25 12.34 -8.08 -7.72
C HIS A 25 11.27 -8.03 -6.62
N PRO A 26 11.01 -6.85 -6.02
CA PRO A 26 9.95 -6.72 -5.01
C PRO A 26 8.57 -6.82 -5.68
N GLY A 27 7.92 -7.96 -5.50
CA GLY A 27 6.54 -8.20 -5.95
C GLY A 27 6.22 -9.68 -5.85
N ARG A 28 5.16 -10.04 -5.12
CA ARG A 28 4.67 -11.42 -5.13
C ARG A 28 4.08 -11.71 -6.52
N THR A 29 4.62 -12.71 -7.19
CA THR A 29 4.00 -13.32 -8.35
C THR A 29 2.65 -13.92 -7.92
N ASP A 30 1.59 -13.64 -8.67
CA ASP A 30 0.28 -14.22 -8.45
C ASP A 30 0.19 -15.65 -8.98
N GLY A 31 -0.97 -16.29 -8.79
CA GLY A 31 -1.22 -17.67 -9.24
C GLY A 31 -1.11 -17.90 -10.75
N ASN A 32 -1.02 -16.84 -11.56
CA ASN A 32 -0.89 -16.92 -13.01
C ASN A 32 0.56 -16.75 -13.50
N GLY A 33 1.55 -16.60 -12.59
CA GLY A 33 2.94 -16.36 -12.97
C GLY A 33 3.23 -14.90 -13.37
N CYS A 34 2.39 -13.96 -12.92
CA CYS A 34 2.46 -12.54 -13.26
C CYS A 34 2.56 -11.65 -12.02
N HIS A 35 2.92 -10.37 -12.19
CA HIS A 35 2.91 -9.40 -11.09
C HIS A 35 2.76 -7.96 -11.56
N THR A 36 2.27 -7.09 -10.66
CA THR A 36 2.21 -5.64 -10.85
C THR A 36 3.46 -4.98 -10.27
N CYS A 37 4.16 -4.18 -11.06
CA CYS A 37 5.29 -3.42 -10.57
C CYS A 37 4.83 -2.28 -9.64
N ARG A 38 5.36 -2.26 -8.40
CA ARG A 38 5.04 -1.23 -7.39
C ARG A 38 6.25 -0.50 -6.82
N THR A 39 7.46 -0.95 -7.10
CA THR A 39 8.68 -0.27 -6.65
C THR A 39 9.75 -0.37 -7.73
N ASN A 40 10.49 0.72 -7.97
CA ASN A 40 11.62 0.79 -8.90
C ASN A 40 11.31 0.34 -10.35
N CYS A 41 10.08 0.56 -10.85
CA CYS A 41 9.62 0.08 -12.16
C CYS A 41 10.45 0.62 -13.33
N GLU A 42 10.85 1.88 -13.24
CA GLU A 42 11.65 2.57 -14.26
C GLU A 42 13.01 1.89 -14.50
N LYS A 43 13.61 1.29 -13.46
CA LYS A 43 14.88 0.54 -13.60
C LYS A 43 14.75 -0.70 -14.47
N TRP A 44 13.54 -1.17 -14.71
CA TRP A 44 13.22 -2.35 -15.50
C TRP A 44 12.48 -1.99 -16.80
N GLY A 45 12.43 -0.70 -17.16
CA GLY A 45 11.76 -0.23 -18.37
C GLY A 45 10.23 -0.31 -18.31
N LEU A 46 9.64 -0.36 -17.11
CA LEU A 46 8.20 -0.47 -16.89
C LEU A 46 7.63 0.76 -16.20
N ALA A 47 6.36 1.08 -16.45
CA ALA A 47 5.64 2.11 -15.73
C ALA A 47 5.21 1.65 -14.32
N TYR A 48 5.06 2.60 -13.38
CA TYR A 48 4.49 2.31 -12.07
C TYR A 48 3.06 1.76 -12.20
N GLY A 49 2.80 0.59 -11.62
CA GLY A 49 1.51 -0.08 -11.70
C GLY A 49 1.33 -1.01 -12.91
N GLU A 50 2.36 -1.19 -13.75
CA GLU A 50 2.29 -2.05 -14.92
C GLU A 50 2.32 -3.55 -14.53
N TYR A 51 1.43 -4.34 -15.13
CA TYR A 51 1.29 -5.78 -14.87
C TYR A 51 1.96 -6.59 -15.97
N HIS A 52 2.88 -7.48 -15.60
CA HIS A 52 3.63 -8.29 -16.56
C HIS A 52 3.85 -9.73 -16.08
N CYS A 53 3.99 -10.64 -17.05
CA CYS A 53 4.06 -12.08 -16.84
C CYS A 53 5.38 -12.65 -17.35
N HIS A 54 5.96 -13.62 -16.63
CA HIS A 54 7.25 -14.22 -16.99
C HIS A 54 7.15 -15.36 -18.01
N ASN A 55 5.94 -15.83 -18.36
CA ASN A 55 5.76 -16.81 -19.43
C ASN A 55 5.73 -16.11 -20.79
N GLY A 56 6.63 -16.51 -21.69
CA GLY A 56 6.87 -15.89 -23.01
C GLY A 56 5.74 -15.97 -24.03
N ASN A 57 4.52 -15.60 -23.65
CA ASN A 57 3.41 -15.41 -24.58
C ASN A 57 2.79 -14.03 -24.33
N SER A 58 3.42 -13.03 -24.94
CA SER A 58 2.90 -11.68 -25.08
C SER A 58 1.53 -11.70 -25.74
N SER A 59 0.53 -11.17 -25.06
CA SER A 59 -0.72 -10.69 -25.67
C SER A 59 -1.22 -9.50 -24.89
N ALA A 60 -0.54 -8.37 -25.08
CA ALA A 60 -1.16 -7.06 -24.91
C ALA A 60 -2.19 -6.90 -26.03
N SER A 61 -3.45 -6.66 -25.67
CA SER A 61 -4.43 -6.09 -26.60
C SER A 61 -5.01 -4.83 -25.97
N SER A 62 -4.34 -3.74 -26.30
CA SER A 62 -4.87 -2.39 -26.26
C SER A 62 -6.12 -2.28 -27.13
N SER A 63 -7.11 -1.60 -26.59
CA SER A 63 -8.27 -1.04 -27.27
C SER A 63 -7.91 -0.29 -28.56
N ASN A 64 -8.69 -0.49 -29.64
CA ASN A 64 -9.15 0.63 -30.44
C ASN A 64 -10.44 0.29 -31.21
N SER A 65 -11.54 0.93 -30.80
CA SER A 65 -12.75 1.07 -31.61
C SER A 65 -12.58 2.31 -32.48
N SER A 66 -12.64 2.15 -33.80
CA SER A 66 -12.70 3.27 -34.74
C SER A 66 -14.03 3.24 -35.49
N SER A 67 -14.80 4.30 -35.28
CA SER A 67 -15.92 4.80 -36.06
C SER A 67 -15.53 5.24 -37.47
N ASN A 68 -16.42 5.09 -38.45
CA ASN A 68 -16.88 6.17 -39.35
C ASN A 68 -17.98 5.64 -40.27
N GLN A 69 -19.22 6.14 -40.16
CA GLN A 69 -19.76 7.38 -40.74
C GLN A 69 -20.33 7.20 -42.15
N THR A 70 -21.65 7.29 -42.17
CA THR A 70 -22.56 7.72 -43.22
C THR A 70 -22.07 8.94 -44.01
N LYS A 71 -22.33 8.94 -45.33
CA LYS A 71 -22.53 10.17 -46.12
C LYS A 71 -23.83 10.06 -46.94
N PRO A 72 -24.64 11.12 -47.02
CA PRO A 72 -25.91 11.14 -47.74
C PRO A 72 -25.71 11.56 -49.20
N SER A 73 -26.63 11.14 -50.08
CA SER A 73 -26.80 11.78 -51.39
C SER A 73 -28.29 11.94 -51.71
N THR A 74 -28.65 13.20 -51.80
CA THR A 74 -29.86 13.79 -52.37
C THR A 74 -29.91 13.55 -53.89
N ASN A 75 -31.11 13.35 -54.44
CA ASN A 75 -31.67 14.03 -55.63
C ASN A 75 -33.01 13.36 -56.01
N THR A 76 -34.15 14.03 -55.82
CA THR A 76 -34.86 14.91 -56.76
C THR A 76 -35.83 14.15 -57.67
N THR A 77 -37.10 14.24 -57.26
CA THR A 77 -38.35 14.40 -58.03
C THR A 77 -38.34 14.08 -59.53
N THR A 78 -39.21 13.13 -59.91
CA THR A 78 -40.04 13.28 -61.12
C THR A 78 -41.42 12.71 -60.85
N ASN A 79 -42.42 13.59 -60.90
CA ASN A 79 -43.84 13.26 -60.89
C ASN A 79 -44.19 12.49 -62.16
N SER A 80 -44.94 11.40 -62.03
CA SER A 80 -45.77 10.88 -63.10
C SER A 80 -47.07 10.39 -62.49
N TYR A 81 -48.12 11.16 -62.74
CA TYR A 81 -49.49 10.86 -62.42
C TYR A 81 -49.96 9.71 -63.32
N THR A 82 -50.24 8.56 -62.73
CA THR A 82 -51.12 7.56 -63.34
C THR A 82 -52.19 7.18 -62.34
N THR A 83 -53.40 7.60 -62.66
CA THR A 83 -54.66 7.40 -61.96
C THR A 83 -54.98 5.92 -61.83
N SER A 84 -54.80 5.34 -60.63
CA SER A 84 -55.34 4.02 -60.30
C SER A 84 -56.15 4.09 -59.00
N LYS A 85 -57.48 3.93 -59.18
CA LYS A 85 -58.54 3.55 -58.23
C LYS A 85 -58.09 3.25 -56.78
N PRO A 86 -58.60 3.95 -55.76
CA PRO A 86 -58.19 3.74 -54.38
C PRO A 86 -58.68 2.38 -53.88
N THR A 87 -57.76 1.45 -53.69
CA THR A 87 -58.03 0.25 -52.89
C THR A 87 -57.68 0.63 -51.46
N VAL A 88 -58.69 0.74 -50.59
CA VAL A 88 -58.50 1.00 -49.16
C VAL A 88 -57.77 -0.20 -48.56
N THR A 89 -56.44 -0.18 -48.60
CA THR A 89 -55.60 -1.11 -47.89
C THR A 89 -55.52 -0.64 -46.45
N LYS A 90 -56.15 -1.42 -45.56
CA LYS A 90 -56.05 -1.30 -44.10
C LYS A 90 -54.58 -1.01 -43.71
N PRO A 91 -54.28 -0.03 -42.85
CA PRO A 91 -52.89 0.30 -42.52
C PRO A 91 -52.18 -0.95 -41.98
N LYS A 92 -51.08 -1.36 -42.61
CA LYS A 92 -50.27 -2.48 -42.13
C LYS A 92 -49.55 -2.03 -40.85
N ILE A 93 -50.06 -2.48 -39.71
CA ILE A 93 -49.49 -2.15 -38.40
C ILE A 93 -48.06 -2.70 -38.30
N ASP A 94 -47.08 -1.82 -38.06
CA ASP A 94 -45.70 -2.23 -37.80
C ASP A 94 -45.54 -2.66 -36.34
N TYR A 95 -45.91 -3.91 -36.07
CA TYR A 95 -45.79 -4.53 -34.76
C TYR A 95 -44.36 -4.51 -34.19
N LYS A 96 -43.33 -4.57 -35.05
CA LYS A 96 -41.92 -4.58 -34.63
C LYS A 96 -41.50 -3.20 -34.11
N ALA A 97 -41.83 -2.13 -34.82
CA ALA A 97 -41.52 -0.78 -34.38
C ALA A 97 -42.26 -0.40 -33.09
N ILE A 98 -43.54 -0.79 -32.98
CA ILE A 98 -44.34 -0.57 -31.77
C ILE A 98 -43.72 -1.33 -30.58
N GLY A 99 -43.39 -2.61 -30.77
CA GLY A 99 -42.75 -3.44 -29.74
C GLY A 99 -41.46 -2.81 -29.21
N LYS A 100 -40.57 -2.36 -30.11
CA LYS A 100 -39.32 -1.70 -29.72
C LYS A 100 -39.57 -0.45 -28.86
N LYS A 101 -40.49 0.43 -29.28
CA LYS A 101 -40.80 1.68 -28.56
C LYS A 101 -41.43 1.41 -27.20
N GLU A 102 -42.44 0.54 -27.16
CA GLU A 102 -43.17 0.22 -25.93
C GLU A 102 -42.30 -0.56 -24.93
N GLY A 103 -41.46 -1.48 -25.40
CA GLY A 103 -40.54 -2.26 -24.54
C GLY A 103 -39.52 -1.39 -23.82
N TYR A 104 -38.88 -0.48 -24.56
CA TYR A 104 -37.96 0.50 -23.96
C TYR A 104 -38.68 1.40 -22.96
N ALA A 105 -39.81 1.99 -23.35
CA ALA A 105 -40.58 2.91 -22.51
C ALA A 105 -41.11 2.24 -21.22
N ALA A 106 -41.55 0.99 -21.30
CA ALA A 106 -42.03 0.22 -20.16
C ALA A 106 -40.96 0.09 -19.07
N LYS A 107 -39.71 -0.19 -19.46
CA LYS A 107 -38.60 -0.30 -18.50
C LYS A 107 -38.21 1.06 -17.90
N ILE A 108 -38.22 2.13 -18.70
CA ILE A 108 -37.93 3.47 -18.19
C ILE A 108 -39.00 3.94 -17.19
N LYS A 109 -40.28 3.65 -17.47
CA LYS A 109 -41.41 4.02 -16.60
C LYS A 109 -41.36 3.28 -15.26
N GLU A 110 -41.01 2.00 -15.30
CA GLU A 110 -40.91 1.16 -14.10
C GLU A 110 -39.53 0.47 -14.03
N PRO A 111 -38.48 1.19 -13.60
CA PRO A 111 -37.09 0.67 -13.59
C PRO A 111 -36.90 -0.65 -12.85
N ASN A 112 -37.68 -0.90 -11.79
CA ASN A 112 -37.58 -2.13 -10.99
C ASN A 112 -38.41 -3.29 -11.56
N ARG A 113 -39.16 -3.07 -12.65
CA ARG A 113 -40.00 -4.11 -13.25
C ARG A 113 -39.13 -5.16 -13.95
N ASN A 114 -39.49 -6.43 -13.78
CA ASN A 114 -38.86 -7.56 -14.45
C ASN A 114 -39.65 -7.93 -15.71
N LEU A 115 -38.94 -8.39 -16.76
CA LEU A 115 -39.54 -8.84 -18.01
C LEU A 115 -40.58 -9.97 -17.79
N LYS A 116 -40.34 -10.86 -16.83
CA LYS A 116 -41.28 -11.95 -16.46
C LYS A 116 -42.66 -11.44 -16.02
N ASN A 117 -42.74 -10.19 -15.58
CA ASN A 117 -43.97 -9.57 -15.07
C ASN A 117 -44.65 -8.69 -16.14
N ILE A 118 -44.29 -8.85 -17.41
CA ILE A 118 -44.88 -8.11 -18.52
C ILE A 118 -46.11 -8.83 -19.06
N LYS A 119 -47.20 -8.07 -19.21
CA LYS A 119 -48.40 -8.50 -19.94
C LYS A 119 -48.38 -7.79 -21.30
N TYR A 120 -48.23 -8.55 -22.37
CA TYR A 120 -48.13 -7.98 -23.73
C TYR A 120 -49.49 -7.52 -24.24
N LYS A 121 -49.51 -6.33 -24.86
CA LYS A 121 -50.69 -5.76 -25.52
C LYS A 121 -51.11 -6.56 -26.76
N TYR A 122 -50.13 -7.00 -27.55
CA TYR A 122 -50.35 -7.77 -28.78
C TYR A 122 -49.82 -9.21 -28.64
N LYS A 123 -50.52 -10.16 -29.27
CA LYS A 123 -50.07 -11.57 -29.35
C LYS A 123 -49.05 -11.82 -30.47
N ASP A 124 -48.83 -10.84 -31.35
CA ASP A 124 -47.90 -10.90 -32.47
C ASP A 124 -46.45 -11.19 -32.01
N SER A 125 -45.78 -12.14 -32.69
CA SER A 125 -44.44 -12.60 -32.32
C SER A 125 -43.35 -11.55 -32.60
N ASN A 126 -43.49 -10.77 -33.67
CA ASN A 126 -42.54 -9.69 -34.00
C ASN A 126 -42.62 -8.57 -32.98
N TYR A 127 -43.84 -8.22 -32.53
CA TYR A 127 -44.05 -7.30 -31.42
C TYR A 127 -43.36 -7.79 -30.15
N ARG A 128 -43.63 -9.03 -29.71
CA ARG A 128 -43.07 -9.58 -28.46
C ARG A 128 -41.55 -9.63 -28.49
N SER A 129 -40.97 -10.15 -29.57
CA SER A 129 -39.51 -10.23 -29.71
C SER A 129 -38.85 -8.84 -29.71
N ALA A 130 -39.44 -7.87 -30.40
CA ALA A 130 -38.92 -6.50 -30.42
C ALA A 130 -39.07 -5.80 -29.08
N PHE A 131 -40.18 -6.04 -28.37
CA PHE A 131 -40.42 -5.54 -27.02
C PHE A 131 -39.37 -6.06 -26.04
N ASP A 132 -39.17 -7.37 -25.99
CA ASP A 132 -38.24 -8.00 -25.04
C ASP A 132 -36.81 -7.49 -25.24
N LYS A 133 -36.36 -7.43 -26.50
CA LYS A 133 -35.04 -6.90 -26.85
C LYS A 133 -34.87 -5.45 -26.39
N ALA A 134 -35.86 -4.60 -26.66
CA ALA A 134 -35.80 -3.19 -26.27
C ALA A 134 -35.90 -2.98 -24.75
N PHE A 135 -36.70 -3.80 -24.07
CA PHE A 135 -36.80 -3.81 -22.61
C PHE A 135 -35.47 -4.17 -21.95
N LEU A 136 -34.83 -5.26 -22.42
CA LEU A 136 -33.52 -5.70 -21.92
C LEU A 136 -32.41 -4.69 -22.23
N GLN A 137 -32.50 -4.02 -23.39
CA GLN A 137 -31.58 -2.93 -23.71
C GLN A 137 -31.73 -1.77 -22.71
N ALA A 138 -32.95 -1.28 -22.50
CA ALA A 138 -33.24 -0.24 -21.52
C ALA A 138 -32.80 -0.65 -20.10
N GLU A 139 -32.99 -1.92 -19.75
CA GLU A 139 -32.54 -2.45 -18.46
C GLU A 139 -31.02 -2.38 -18.32
N LYS A 140 -30.26 -2.81 -19.35
CA LYS A 140 -28.79 -2.73 -19.34
C LYS A 140 -28.31 -1.29 -19.17
N GLU A 141 -28.92 -0.35 -19.89
CA GLU A 141 -28.59 1.07 -19.80
C GLU A 141 -28.90 1.65 -18.42
N LEU A 142 -30.08 1.33 -17.86
CA LEU A 142 -30.45 1.74 -16.50
C LEU A 142 -29.54 1.12 -15.44
N ARG A 143 -29.15 -0.16 -15.56
CA ARG A 143 -28.21 -0.80 -14.62
C ARG A 143 -26.89 -0.03 -14.58
N LYS A 144 -26.29 0.24 -15.75
CA LYS A 144 -25.04 1.00 -15.85
C LYS A 144 -25.18 2.39 -15.24
N LYS A 145 -26.25 3.12 -15.58
CA LYS A 145 -26.54 4.44 -15.00
C LYS A 145 -26.68 4.40 -13.48
N SER A 146 -27.40 3.39 -12.97
CA SER A 146 -27.63 3.21 -11.54
C SER A 146 -26.32 2.98 -10.80
N GLU A 147 -25.45 2.12 -11.34
CA GLU A 147 -24.14 1.84 -10.78
C GLU A 147 -23.24 3.08 -10.79
N THR A 148 -23.14 3.79 -11.92
CA THR A 148 -22.30 4.99 -12.03
C THR A 148 -22.73 6.06 -11.03
N LEU A 149 -24.03 6.36 -10.96
CA LEU A 149 -24.54 7.37 -10.06
C LEU A 149 -24.41 6.96 -8.59
N ALA A 150 -24.60 5.68 -8.30
CA ALA A 150 -24.41 5.13 -6.96
C ALA A 150 -22.97 5.29 -6.46
N LYS A 151 -21.99 4.98 -7.32
CA LYS A 151 -20.56 5.15 -6.99
C LYS A 151 -20.23 6.61 -6.71
N GLN A 152 -20.61 7.51 -7.62
CA GLN A 152 -20.37 8.95 -7.47
C GLN A 152 -20.97 9.51 -6.18
N ASN A 153 -22.24 9.20 -5.91
CA ASN A 153 -22.92 9.70 -4.72
C ASN A 153 -22.38 9.04 -3.45
N GLY A 154 -22.14 7.73 -3.46
CA GLY A 154 -21.58 7.00 -2.33
C GLY A 154 -20.20 7.52 -1.90
N GLU A 155 -19.30 7.72 -2.86
CA GLU A 155 -17.97 8.27 -2.59
C GLU A 155 -18.02 9.71 -2.06
N LYS A 156 -18.88 10.55 -2.63
CA LYS A 156 -19.08 11.92 -2.16
C LYS A 156 -19.60 11.92 -0.72
N ASP A 157 -20.69 11.21 -0.49
CA ASP A 157 -21.38 11.21 0.79
C ASP A 157 -20.55 10.58 1.91
N ALA A 158 -19.64 9.65 1.58
CA ALA A 158 -18.71 9.05 2.53
C ALA A 158 -17.84 10.10 3.25
N VAL A 159 -17.51 11.19 2.59
CA VAL A 159 -16.64 12.24 3.15
C VAL A 159 -17.37 13.53 3.50
N THR A 160 -18.64 13.67 3.11
CA THR A 160 -19.44 14.88 3.39
C THR A 160 -20.64 14.64 4.31
N THR A 161 -20.94 13.39 4.68
CA THR A 161 -22.11 13.08 5.51
C THR A 161 -21.79 12.07 6.61
N GLU A 162 -22.57 12.11 7.70
CA GLU A 162 -22.38 11.22 8.85
C GLU A 162 -22.83 9.77 8.60
N LYS A 163 -23.74 9.57 7.64
CA LYS A 163 -24.38 8.27 7.37
C LYS A 163 -24.86 8.19 5.93
N TYR A 164 -25.20 6.99 5.48
CA TYR A 164 -25.77 6.77 4.15
C TYR A 164 -26.98 7.66 3.86
N GLN A 165 -27.00 8.27 2.67
CA GLN A 165 -28.07 9.10 2.16
C GLN A 165 -29.00 8.30 1.23
N LEU A 166 -29.69 7.30 1.78
CA LEU A 166 -30.56 6.39 1.02
C LEU A 166 -32.06 6.64 1.21
N ALA A 167 -32.44 7.64 2.00
CA ALA A 167 -33.84 8.00 2.23
C ALA A 167 -34.50 8.56 0.96
N THR A 168 -33.72 9.25 0.12
CA THR A 168 -34.18 9.79 -1.16
C THR A 168 -33.30 9.25 -2.26
N LEU A 169 -33.89 8.53 -3.21
CA LEU A 169 -33.18 7.92 -4.33
C LEU A 169 -33.33 8.76 -5.60
N PRO A 170 -32.30 8.79 -6.47
CA PRO A 170 -32.42 9.40 -7.78
C PRO A 170 -33.55 8.77 -8.61
N LYS A 171 -34.12 9.55 -9.54
CA LYS A 171 -35.09 9.02 -10.51
C LYS A 171 -34.38 8.23 -11.61
N ASN A 172 -35.12 7.33 -12.27
CA ASN A 172 -34.65 6.56 -13.43
C ASN A 172 -33.39 5.72 -13.12
N ILE A 173 -33.44 5.00 -12.00
CA ILE A 173 -32.44 4.04 -11.55
C ILE A 173 -33.13 2.74 -11.12
N ILE A 174 -32.38 1.64 -11.12
CA ILE A 174 -32.77 0.36 -10.55
C ILE A 174 -32.35 0.38 -9.07
N LYS A 175 -33.34 0.34 -8.17
CA LYS A 175 -33.17 0.60 -6.73
C LYS A 175 -32.14 -0.31 -6.09
N GLU A 176 -32.23 -1.61 -6.38
CA GLU A 176 -31.34 -2.62 -5.79
C GLU A 176 -29.89 -2.44 -6.24
N VAL A 177 -29.69 -2.19 -7.55
CA VAL A 177 -28.37 -1.95 -8.14
C VAL A 177 -27.75 -0.68 -7.56
N TYR A 178 -28.52 0.41 -7.49
CA TYR A 178 -28.05 1.66 -6.91
C TYR A 178 -27.67 1.49 -5.44
N THR A 179 -28.57 0.91 -4.63
CA THR A 179 -28.37 0.78 -3.18
C THR A 179 -27.13 -0.05 -2.85
N LYS A 180 -26.92 -1.17 -3.57
CA LYS A 180 -25.75 -2.03 -3.38
C LYS A 180 -24.46 -1.26 -3.66
N HIS A 181 -24.32 -0.71 -4.87
CA HIS A 181 -23.09 -0.06 -5.28
C HIS A 181 -22.82 1.26 -4.53
N TYR A 182 -23.87 1.93 -4.06
CA TYR A 182 -23.73 3.13 -3.23
C TYR A 182 -23.04 2.79 -1.92
N LYS A 183 -23.50 1.73 -1.22
CA LYS A 183 -22.91 1.30 0.05
C LYS A 183 -21.48 0.84 -0.13
N GLU A 184 -21.23 0.00 -1.14
CA GLU A 184 -19.88 -0.46 -1.47
C GLU A 184 -18.91 0.70 -1.70
N ALA A 185 -19.32 1.70 -2.49
CA ALA A 185 -18.50 2.86 -2.80
C ALA A 185 -18.31 3.78 -1.59
N TYR A 186 -19.38 3.97 -0.79
CA TYR A 186 -19.31 4.75 0.44
C TYR A 186 -18.32 4.14 1.43
N ASP A 187 -18.47 2.85 1.73
CA ASP A 187 -17.66 2.15 2.73
C ASP A 187 -16.18 2.09 2.30
N ALA A 188 -15.93 1.85 1.01
CA ALA A 188 -14.58 1.86 0.46
C ALA A 188 -13.93 3.25 0.61
N LYS A 189 -14.66 4.32 0.28
CA LYS A 189 -14.14 5.69 0.37
C LYS A 189 -13.96 6.16 1.81
N GLU A 190 -14.89 5.81 2.70
CA GLU A 190 -14.79 6.09 4.13
C GLU A 190 -13.57 5.41 4.74
N LYS A 191 -13.31 4.14 4.40
CA LYS A 191 -12.12 3.41 4.84
C LYS A 191 -10.83 4.08 4.39
N LEU A 192 -10.74 4.53 3.14
CA LEU A 192 -9.57 5.29 2.66
C LEU A 192 -9.37 6.57 3.47
N LYS A 193 -10.46 7.30 3.76
CA LYS A 193 -10.38 8.53 4.55
C LYS A 193 -9.95 8.28 5.99
N LEU A 194 -10.42 7.19 6.60
CA LEU A 194 -10.01 6.78 7.94
C LEU A 194 -8.52 6.43 7.99
N ASN A 195 -7.98 5.73 6.99
CA ASN A 195 -6.55 5.44 6.94
C ASN A 195 -5.69 6.73 6.90
N GLU A 196 -6.12 7.75 6.14
CA GLU A 196 -5.46 9.07 6.16
C GLU A 196 -5.52 9.69 7.56
N ILE A 197 -6.68 9.61 8.22
CA ILE A 197 -6.89 10.14 9.57
C ILE A 197 -5.98 9.45 10.59
N TYR A 198 -5.83 8.13 10.48
CA TYR A 198 -4.98 7.37 11.39
C TYR A 198 -3.50 7.70 11.19
N ALA A 199 -3.05 7.85 9.95
CA ALA A 199 -1.69 8.32 9.66
C ALA A 199 -1.44 9.75 10.19
N MET A 200 -2.44 10.63 10.13
CA MET A 200 -2.35 11.96 10.74
C MET A 200 -2.28 11.88 12.27
N ALA A 201 -3.13 11.06 12.90
CA ALA A 201 -3.15 10.87 14.35
C ALA A 201 -1.81 10.34 14.88
N ASP A 202 -1.23 9.37 14.18
CA ASP A 202 0.09 8.79 14.50
C ASP A 202 1.20 9.86 14.46
N LYS A 203 1.32 10.56 13.33
CA LYS A 203 2.32 11.63 13.15
C LYS A 203 2.20 12.72 14.20
N ASP A 204 0.97 13.13 14.49
CA ASP A 204 0.68 14.18 15.45
C ASP A 204 1.02 13.74 16.87
N ALA A 205 0.68 12.50 17.25
CA ALA A 205 1.02 11.93 18.55
C ALA A 205 2.55 11.80 18.72
N PHE A 206 3.25 11.34 17.69
CA PHE A 206 4.72 11.28 17.68
C PHE A 206 5.33 12.67 17.92
N THR A 207 4.87 13.66 17.16
CA THR A 207 5.34 15.04 17.25
C THR A 207 5.06 15.63 18.64
N ASN A 208 3.89 15.33 19.22
CA ASN A 208 3.56 15.76 20.57
C ASN A 208 4.50 15.19 21.62
N ILE A 209 4.82 13.89 21.55
CA ILE A 209 5.63 13.23 22.58
C ILE A 209 7.13 13.49 22.44
N TYR A 210 7.65 13.51 21.21
CA TYR A 210 9.08 13.62 20.95
C TYR A 210 9.55 15.05 20.65
N ASN A 211 8.67 15.94 20.20
CA ASN A 211 8.98 17.34 19.89
C ASN A 211 8.20 18.36 20.74
N GLU A 212 7.35 17.91 21.66
CA GLU A 212 6.60 18.76 22.59
C GLU A 212 5.72 19.80 21.88
N GLU A 213 5.18 19.42 20.73
CA GLU A 213 4.34 20.28 19.89
C GLU A 213 2.90 19.75 19.87
N GLU A 214 1.94 20.57 20.31
CA GLU A 214 0.53 20.18 20.31
C GLU A 214 -0.07 20.28 18.90
N ALA A 215 -0.62 19.17 18.42
CA ALA A 215 -1.42 19.15 17.21
C ALA A 215 -2.90 19.37 17.54
N LYS A 216 -3.49 20.40 16.94
CA LYS A 216 -4.94 20.68 17.03
C LYS A 216 -5.58 20.44 15.67
N ARG A 217 -6.07 19.22 15.44
CA ARG A 217 -6.87 18.89 14.25
C ARG A 217 -8.35 18.86 14.58
N SER A 218 -9.14 19.33 13.63
CA SER A 218 -10.59 19.25 13.64
C SER A 218 -11.07 18.69 12.31
N PHE A 219 -12.14 17.90 12.33
CA PHE A 219 -12.77 17.36 11.15
C PHE A 219 -14.25 17.76 11.14
N ASP A 220 -14.74 18.13 9.96
CA ASP A 220 -16.13 18.59 9.77
C ASP A 220 -17.16 17.52 10.20
N LEU A 221 -16.84 16.25 9.97
CA LEU A 221 -17.70 15.13 10.35
C LEU A 221 -17.30 14.58 11.72
N LYS A 222 -18.30 14.41 12.59
CA LYS A 222 -18.14 13.89 13.95
C LYS A 222 -17.59 12.48 13.94
N LYS A 223 -18.00 11.64 12.99
CA LYS A 223 -17.45 10.27 12.86
C LYS A 223 -15.91 10.30 12.71
N PHE A 224 -15.38 11.20 11.89
CA PHE A 224 -13.94 11.32 11.65
C PHE A 224 -13.20 11.95 12.82
N SER A 225 -13.78 12.98 13.44
CA SER A 225 -13.25 13.57 14.67
C SER A 225 -13.13 12.53 15.79
N LYS A 226 -14.14 11.68 15.97
CA LYS A 226 -14.12 10.60 16.96
C LYS A 226 -13.00 9.59 16.70
N HIS A 227 -12.86 9.16 15.45
CA HIS A 227 -11.82 8.22 15.04
C HIS A 227 -10.41 8.81 15.24
N TYR A 228 -10.20 10.06 14.84
CA TYR A 228 -8.94 10.77 15.06
C TYR A 228 -8.56 10.82 16.55
N ILE A 229 -9.47 11.30 17.41
CA ILE A 229 -9.20 11.45 18.85
C ILE A 229 -8.88 10.10 19.49
N SER A 230 -9.62 9.05 19.12
CA SER A 230 -9.41 7.69 19.62
C SER A 230 -8.02 7.16 19.27
N GLU A 231 -7.63 7.24 17.99
CA GLU A 231 -6.31 6.75 17.55
C GLU A 231 -5.18 7.61 18.08
N TYR A 232 -5.33 8.94 18.08
CA TYR A 232 -4.33 9.87 18.62
C TYR A 232 -3.99 9.53 20.07
N ASN A 233 -4.99 9.30 20.92
CA ASN A 233 -4.77 8.94 22.32
C ASN A 233 -4.06 7.58 22.44
N THR A 234 -4.44 6.60 21.62
CA THR A 234 -3.78 5.29 21.59
C THR A 234 -2.30 5.41 21.21
N TYR A 235 -1.98 6.12 20.12
CA TYR A 235 -0.60 6.35 19.69
C TYR A 235 0.19 7.12 20.74
N ARG A 236 -0.40 8.17 21.32
CA ARG A 236 0.24 8.98 22.37
C ARG A 236 0.66 8.13 23.57
N GLU A 237 -0.21 7.25 24.06
CA GLU A 237 0.11 6.36 25.17
C GLU A 237 1.22 5.36 24.82
N ASN A 238 1.25 4.87 23.57
CA ASN A 238 2.33 4.00 23.11
C ASN A 238 3.67 4.75 23.04
N TYR A 239 3.68 5.97 22.48
CA TYR A 239 4.89 6.79 22.40
C TYR A 239 5.40 7.23 23.77
N ILE A 240 4.53 7.46 24.75
CA ILE A 240 4.96 7.71 26.14
C ILE A 240 5.73 6.52 26.71
N LYS A 241 5.25 5.30 26.47
CA LYS A 241 5.94 4.08 26.93
C LYS A 241 7.27 3.89 26.21
N GLU A 242 7.28 4.08 24.89
CA GLU A 242 8.50 3.97 24.07
C GLU A 242 9.55 5.01 24.49
N LYS A 243 9.16 6.28 24.68
CA LYS A 243 10.04 7.36 25.18
C LYS A 243 10.68 6.99 26.52
N LYS A 244 9.91 6.42 27.46
CA LYS A 244 10.43 5.93 28.74
C LYS A 244 11.43 4.80 28.55
N ASN A 245 11.14 3.83 27.68
CA ASN A 245 12.04 2.74 27.36
C ASN A 245 13.35 3.23 26.75
N PHE A 246 13.32 4.18 25.83
CA PHE A 246 14.55 4.79 25.29
C PHE A 246 15.41 5.46 26.36
N LEU A 247 14.78 6.15 27.31
CA LEU A 247 15.51 6.78 28.41
C LEU A 247 16.15 5.75 29.36
N GLU A 248 15.47 4.63 29.59
CA GLU A 248 16.00 3.51 30.38
C GLU A 248 17.16 2.82 29.65
N MET A 249 16.99 2.50 28.37
CA MET A 249 18.07 1.96 27.51
C MET A 249 19.28 2.89 27.45
N SER A 250 19.05 4.21 27.40
CA SER A 250 20.13 5.19 27.40
C SER A 250 21.01 5.06 28.63
N LYS A 251 20.40 4.91 29.81
CA LYS A 251 21.14 4.71 31.07
C LYS A 251 21.84 3.35 31.10
N THR A 252 21.13 2.28 30.73
CA THR A 252 21.69 0.92 30.75
C THR A 252 22.88 0.79 29.81
N ASN A 253 22.73 1.19 28.55
CA ASN A 253 23.79 1.08 27.55
C ASN A 253 24.98 1.98 27.91
N GLY A 254 24.76 3.21 28.37
CA GLY A 254 25.84 4.09 28.79
C GLY A 254 26.68 3.46 29.91
N LYS A 255 26.01 2.85 30.90
CA LYS A 255 26.67 2.12 31.98
C LYS A 255 27.43 0.88 31.51
N GLU A 256 26.87 0.10 30.60
CA GLU A 256 27.49 -1.11 30.07
C GLU A 256 28.74 -0.77 29.24
N ASP A 257 28.61 0.15 28.29
CA ASP A 257 29.71 0.58 27.42
C ASP A 257 30.88 1.17 28.25
N ALA A 258 30.58 1.91 29.33
CA ALA A 258 31.61 2.44 30.22
C ALA A 258 32.37 1.35 30.99
N LYS A 259 31.67 0.29 31.44
CA LYS A 259 32.28 -0.85 32.13
C LYS A 259 33.15 -1.70 31.22
N GLU A 260 32.75 -1.83 29.95
CA GLU A 260 33.46 -2.62 28.96
C GLU A 260 34.60 -1.84 28.29
N HIS A 261 34.77 -0.55 28.65
CA HIS A 261 35.67 0.39 27.97
C HIS A 261 35.39 0.49 26.46
N GLU A 262 34.13 0.28 26.07
CA GLU A 262 33.68 0.46 24.69
C GLU A 262 33.48 1.95 24.38
N GLY A 263 33.55 2.28 23.09
CA GLY A 263 33.23 3.63 22.62
C GLY A 263 31.73 3.90 22.69
N LYS A 264 31.34 5.17 22.87
CA LYS A 264 29.93 5.57 22.99
C LYS A 264 29.12 5.16 21.75
N ASN A 265 28.03 4.40 21.94
CA ASN A 265 27.17 3.90 20.85
C ASN A 265 25.72 4.39 20.98
N TYR A 266 25.29 5.24 20.04
CA TYR A 266 23.95 5.84 20.02
C TYR A 266 22.98 5.22 19.00
N GLN A 267 23.34 4.11 18.35
CA GLN A 267 22.56 3.55 17.24
C GLN A 267 21.10 3.23 17.62
N PHE A 268 20.87 2.86 18.88
CA PHE A 268 19.52 2.58 19.39
C PHE A 268 18.60 3.83 19.41
N LEU A 269 19.16 5.04 19.28
CA LEU A 269 18.42 6.31 19.21
C LEU A 269 18.21 6.81 17.77
N ASP A 270 18.60 6.05 16.74
CA ASP A 270 18.52 6.48 15.34
C ASP A 270 17.09 6.84 14.91
N SER A 271 16.07 6.15 15.44
CA SER A 271 14.65 6.42 15.12
C SER A 271 14.16 7.77 15.63
N VAL A 272 14.82 8.32 16.65
CA VAL A 272 14.43 9.58 17.30
C VAL A 272 15.46 10.68 17.09
N LYS A 273 16.53 10.46 16.31
CA LYS A 273 17.67 11.37 16.14
C LYS A 273 17.30 12.79 15.73
N ASP A 274 16.24 12.94 14.95
CA ASP A 274 15.77 14.22 14.41
C ASP A 274 14.74 14.91 15.33
N THR A 275 14.57 14.42 16.57
CA THR A 275 13.60 14.93 17.55
C THR A 275 14.25 15.73 18.66
N LYS A 276 13.47 16.55 19.38
CA LYS A 276 13.96 17.24 20.59
C LYS A 276 14.38 16.25 21.67
N PHE A 277 13.64 15.15 21.82
CA PHE A 277 13.93 14.09 22.77
C PHE A 277 15.33 13.46 22.59
N TYR A 278 15.87 13.39 21.37
CA TYR A 278 17.20 12.83 21.15
C TYR A 278 18.26 13.46 22.05
N LYS A 279 18.19 14.79 22.25
CA LYS A 279 19.13 15.52 23.11
C LYS A 279 19.03 15.06 24.56
N GLU A 280 17.81 14.84 25.06
CA GLU A 280 17.54 14.36 26.40
C GLU A 280 18.06 12.92 26.60
N ALA A 281 17.73 12.02 25.67
CA ALA A 281 18.16 10.62 25.72
C ALA A 281 19.69 10.49 25.62
N LYS A 282 20.31 11.23 24.70
CA LYS A 282 21.77 11.27 24.55
C LYS A 282 22.45 11.80 25.82
N ALA A 283 21.92 12.85 26.44
CA ALA A 283 22.47 13.37 27.69
C ALA A 283 22.36 12.36 28.84
N ALA A 284 21.26 11.62 28.92
CA ALA A 284 21.10 10.55 29.91
C ALA A 284 22.09 9.39 29.71
N TYR A 285 22.34 9.02 28.45
CA TYR A 285 23.38 8.05 28.11
C TYR A 285 24.76 8.57 28.52
N ASP A 286 25.11 9.79 28.11
CA ASP A 286 26.43 10.37 28.36
C ASP A 286 26.73 10.48 29.87
N ALA A 287 25.76 10.96 30.64
CA ALA A 287 25.87 11.00 32.11
C ALA A 287 26.09 9.60 32.70
N SER A 288 25.33 8.60 32.26
CA SER A 288 25.49 7.24 32.76
C SER A 288 26.82 6.60 32.34
N TYR A 289 27.35 6.94 31.17
CA TYR A 289 28.67 6.49 30.75
C TYR A 289 29.76 7.09 31.64
N ASP A 290 29.75 8.42 31.77
CA ASP A 290 30.78 9.16 32.49
C ASP A 290 30.78 8.79 33.99
N ASP A 291 29.61 8.59 34.60
CA ASP A 291 29.47 8.16 36.01
C ASP A 291 29.97 6.73 36.28
N ASN A 292 30.06 5.88 35.26
CA ASN A 292 30.43 4.46 35.41
C ASN A 292 31.77 4.12 34.74
N LEU A 293 32.47 5.11 34.18
CA LEU A 293 33.79 4.91 33.60
C LEU A 293 34.80 4.72 34.73
N VAL A 294 35.32 3.49 34.88
CA VAL A 294 36.36 3.21 35.87
C VAL A 294 37.66 3.84 35.39
N GLU A 295 38.10 4.92 36.05
CA GLU A 295 39.45 5.43 35.85
C GLU A 295 40.45 4.38 36.36
N VAL A 296 41.17 3.74 35.44
CA VAL A 296 42.29 2.85 35.80
C VAL A 296 43.32 3.73 36.49
N SER A 297 43.52 3.53 37.80
CA SER A 297 44.41 4.41 38.54
C SER A 297 45.83 4.34 37.96
N PRO A 298 46.61 5.43 37.99
CA PRO A 298 48.00 5.42 37.55
C PRO A 298 48.83 4.34 38.27
N ILE A 299 48.42 3.99 39.49
CA ILE A 299 49.07 2.97 40.32
C ILE A 299 48.85 1.58 39.73
N GLU A 300 47.63 1.23 39.34
CA GLU A 300 47.35 -0.06 38.69
C GLU A 300 48.07 -0.19 37.35
N SER A 301 48.11 0.89 36.57
CA SER A 301 48.87 0.96 35.32
C SER A 301 50.37 0.77 35.55
N ALA A 302 50.93 1.40 36.60
CA ALA A 302 52.34 1.25 36.97
C ALA A 302 52.68 -0.16 37.48
N ILE A 303 51.76 -0.81 38.20
CA ILE A 303 51.94 -2.20 38.67
C ILE A 303 52.02 -3.15 37.48
N ILE A 304 51.12 -3.03 36.50
CA ILE A 304 51.12 -3.88 35.30
C ILE A 304 52.43 -3.67 34.51
N LEU A 305 52.85 -2.42 34.30
CA LEU A 305 54.10 -2.10 33.59
C LEU A 305 55.33 -2.67 34.32
N GLY A 306 55.36 -2.55 35.65
CA GLY A 306 56.44 -3.08 36.49
C GLY A 306 56.56 -4.59 36.39
N VAL A 307 55.45 -5.32 36.43
CA VAL A 307 55.43 -6.78 36.25
C VAL A 307 55.95 -7.18 34.87
N PHE A 308 55.54 -6.48 33.80
CA PHE A 308 56.04 -6.73 32.45
C PHE A 308 57.56 -6.52 32.31
N ILE A 309 58.09 -5.45 32.90
CA ILE A 309 59.53 -5.16 32.89
C ILE A 309 60.32 -6.27 33.60
N ILE A 310 59.82 -6.76 34.74
CA ILE A 310 60.45 -7.86 35.49
C ILE A 310 60.46 -9.15 34.67
N ILE A 311 59.36 -9.49 33.99
CA ILE A 311 59.28 -10.68 33.13
C ILE A 311 60.30 -10.58 31.99
N ILE A 312 60.38 -9.44 31.30
CA ILE A 312 61.35 -9.21 30.23
C ILE A 312 62.78 -9.34 30.78
N TYR A 313 63.08 -8.75 31.93
CA TYR A 313 64.39 -8.86 32.57
C TYR A 313 64.77 -10.31 32.86
N VAL A 314 63.84 -11.12 33.41
CA VAL A 314 64.07 -12.54 33.69
C VAL A 314 64.35 -13.33 32.41
N ILE A 315 63.61 -13.08 31.33
CA ILE A 315 63.81 -13.71 30.02
C ILE A 315 65.19 -13.33 29.46
N VAL A 316 65.53 -12.04 29.43
CA VAL A 316 66.84 -11.56 28.94
C VAL A 316 67.97 -12.16 29.76
N ARG A 317 67.83 -12.24 31.09
CA ARG A 317 68.82 -12.86 31.98
C ARG A 317 68.99 -14.36 31.70
N LYS A 318 67.89 -15.10 31.44
CA LYS A 318 67.95 -16.51 31.03
C LYS A 318 68.64 -16.68 29.68
N ILE A 319 68.31 -15.85 28.69
CA ILE A 319 68.95 -15.86 27.36
C ILE A 319 70.44 -15.59 27.47
N LYS A 320 70.86 -14.57 28.23
CA LYS A 320 72.29 -14.28 28.49
C LYS A 320 73.01 -15.47 29.13
N LYS A 321 72.38 -16.16 30.10
CA LYS A 321 72.94 -17.39 30.70
C LYS A 321 73.09 -18.51 29.68
N ILE A 322 72.12 -18.71 28.78
CA ILE A 322 72.18 -19.73 27.72
C ILE A 322 73.31 -19.40 26.72
N ILE A 323 73.42 -18.14 26.28
CA ILE A 323 74.49 -17.70 25.37
C ILE A 323 75.86 -17.91 26.01
N LYS A 324 76.02 -17.55 27.29
CA LYS A 324 77.29 -17.74 28.02
C LYS A 324 77.66 -19.23 28.12
N ARG A 325 76.70 -20.12 28.41
CA ARG A 325 76.93 -21.58 28.43
C ARG A 325 77.29 -22.14 27.05
N ARG A 326 76.67 -21.66 25.97
CA ARG A 326 77.00 -22.07 24.59
C ARG A 326 78.38 -21.58 24.14
N LYS A 327 78.86 -20.44 24.63
CA LYS A 327 80.24 -19.96 24.38
C LYS A 327 81.28 -20.81 25.12
N LEU A 328 80.98 -21.24 26.35
CA LEU A 328 81.88 -22.09 27.16
C LEU A 328 81.92 -23.55 26.69
N ALA A 329 80.91 -24.03 25.97
CA ALA A 329 80.89 -25.39 25.39
C ALA A 329 81.52 -25.48 23.99
N LYS A 330 82.06 -24.37 23.46
CA LYS A 330 82.68 -24.27 22.12
C LYS A 330 84.18 -23.90 22.17
N GLY A 331 84.77 -23.81 23.36
CA GLY A 331 86.21 -23.67 23.57
C GLY A 331 86.70 -24.82 24.43
#